data_AF-A0A7U9XJL9-F1
#
_entry.id   AF-A0A7U9XJL9-F1
#
_cell.length_a   1.000
_cell.length_b   1.000
_cell.length_c   1.000
_cell.angle_alpha   90.00
_cell.angle_beta   90.00
_cell.angle_gamma   90.00
#
_symmetry.space_group_name_H-M   'P 1'
#
loop_
_entity.id
_entity.type
_entity.pdbx_description
1 polymer ?
#
loop_
_entity_poly.entity_id
_entity_poly.type
_entity_poly.pdbx_seq_one_letter_code
_entity_poly.pdbx_strand_id
1 'polypeptide(L)'
;MPGFLTSHISSVNVVDDMRSHTLTGEDASGATKGGHNIYLKADGVSGRLGSLYHEAGHCLDFYGGYSNTSVWEGIRASEWSGEGYYSASNESFAEAISRYFTGGLGKEQTQKAIDSLINTGSLGSGDGFNSVSTTLYAKYKAIWIYDGPNDFYATQIGTVQIGSSIEATGLNADNTWYKVNYNGQVGYTRADMVSLEP
;
A
#
# COMPACT_ATOMS: atom_id res chain seq x y z
N MET A 1 4.61 -13.25 -16.13
CA MET A 1 3.88 -12.34 -15.21
C MET A 1 2.91 -13.18 -14.37
N PRO A 2 2.75 -12.89 -13.06
CA PRO A 2 1.86 -13.63 -12.17
C PRO A 2 0.36 -13.46 -12.50
N GLY A 3 -0.43 -14.48 -12.14
CA GLY A 3 -1.88 -14.53 -12.35
C GLY A 3 -2.62 -13.30 -11.83
N PHE A 4 -2.23 -12.83 -10.64
CA PHE A 4 -2.74 -11.64 -9.96
C PHE A 4 -2.71 -10.37 -10.83
N LEU A 5 -1.66 -10.18 -11.64
CA LEU A 5 -1.58 -9.03 -12.56
C LEU A 5 -2.32 -9.32 -13.86
N THR A 6 -2.15 -10.53 -14.41
CA THR A 6 -2.74 -10.87 -15.71
C THR A 6 -4.26 -10.88 -15.72
N SER A 7 -4.93 -11.07 -14.56
CA SER A 7 -6.39 -10.98 -14.47
C SER A 7 -6.96 -9.58 -14.70
N HIS A 8 -6.10 -8.56 -14.70
CA HIS A 8 -6.46 -7.15 -14.91
C HIS A 8 -5.97 -6.63 -16.28
N ILE A 9 -5.41 -7.51 -17.13
CA ILE A 9 -4.84 -7.15 -18.42
C ILE A 9 -5.63 -7.85 -19.53
N SER A 10 -6.14 -7.06 -20.47
CA SER A 10 -6.84 -7.54 -21.66
C SER A 10 -5.88 -7.94 -22.78
N SER A 11 -4.81 -7.16 -23.00
CA SER A 11 -3.81 -7.48 -24.03
C SER A 11 -2.45 -6.86 -23.70
N VAL A 12 -1.39 -7.50 -24.22
CA VAL A 12 -0.02 -6.99 -24.23
C VAL A 12 0.45 -6.94 -25.67
N ASN A 13 0.78 -5.75 -26.15
CA ASN A 13 1.14 -5.50 -27.54
C ASN A 13 2.56 -4.94 -27.62
N VAL A 14 3.33 -5.38 -28.60
CA VAL A 14 4.64 -4.82 -28.91
C VAL A 14 4.50 -4.00 -30.18
N VAL A 15 4.97 -2.75 -30.15
CA VAL A 15 4.81 -1.77 -31.24
C VAL A 15 6.12 -1.08 -31.56
N ASP A 16 6.36 -0.74 -32.83
CA ASP A 16 7.58 -0.06 -33.23
C ASP A 16 7.58 1.43 -32.84
N ASP A 17 6.41 2.08 -32.89
CA ASP A 17 6.24 3.50 -32.55
C ASP A 17 5.24 3.69 -31.40
N MET A 18 5.73 4.22 -30.28
CA MET A 18 4.93 4.45 -29.07
C MET A 18 4.12 5.75 -29.11
N ARG A 19 4.40 6.68 -30.02
CA ARG A 19 3.82 8.04 -29.99
C ARG A 19 2.31 8.06 -30.14
N SER A 20 1.74 7.12 -30.90
CA SER A 20 0.28 6.98 -31.03
C SER A 20 -0.38 6.34 -29.80
N HIS A 21 0.44 5.76 -28.91
CA HIS A 21 0.00 5.01 -27.74
C HIS A 21 0.20 5.75 -26.41
N THR A 22 0.96 6.85 -26.40
CA THR A 22 1.10 7.74 -25.24
C THR A 22 0.13 8.93 -25.31
N LEU A 23 -0.18 9.54 -24.16
CA LEU A 23 -1.02 10.75 -24.11
C LEU A 23 -0.27 11.98 -24.63
N THR A 24 1.03 12.05 -24.37
CA THR A 24 1.90 13.18 -24.71
C THR A 24 2.49 13.09 -26.12
N GLY A 25 2.27 11.98 -26.83
CA GLY A 25 2.91 11.73 -28.12
C GLY A 25 4.40 11.45 -28.02
N GLU A 26 4.89 11.10 -26.82
CA GLU A 26 6.28 10.76 -26.59
C GLU A 26 6.60 9.31 -26.98
N ASP A 27 7.88 9.07 -27.25
CA ASP A 27 8.41 7.76 -27.58
C ASP A 27 8.82 6.99 -26.30
N ALA A 28 7.81 6.66 -25.49
CA ALA A 28 7.97 6.07 -24.17
C ALA A 28 8.47 4.62 -24.20
N SER A 29 8.81 4.09 -23.02
CA SER A 29 9.19 2.68 -22.91
C SER A 29 7.98 1.72 -22.86
N GLY A 30 6.86 2.21 -22.34
CA GLY A 30 5.59 1.51 -22.22
C GLY A 30 4.44 2.51 -22.18
N ALA A 31 3.22 2.00 -22.36
CA ALA A 31 2.01 2.77 -22.15
C ALA A 31 0.82 1.83 -21.85
N THR A 32 -0.07 2.29 -20.98
CA THR A 32 -1.34 1.63 -20.69
C THR A 32 -2.50 2.41 -21.30
N LYS A 33 -3.35 1.75 -22.10
CA LYS A 33 -4.59 2.35 -22.64
C LYS A 33 -5.84 1.64 -22.18
N GLY A 34 -6.89 2.44 -21.94
CA GLY A 34 -8.18 1.95 -21.46
C GLY A 34 -8.11 1.29 -20.08
N GLY A 35 -6.97 1.41 -19.38
CA GLY A 35 -6.75 0.80 -18.06
C GLY A 35 -6.51 -0.70 -18.06
N HIS A 36 -6.36 -1.35 -19.23
CA HIS A 36 -6.20 -2.81 -19.31
C HIS A 36 -5.38 -3.29 -20.52
N ASN A 37 -4.99 -2.42 -21.46
CA ASN A 37 -4.14 -2.80 -22.60
C ASN A 37 -2.74 -2.22 -22.41
N ILE A 38 -1.73 -3.08 -22.48
CA ILE A 38 -0.32 -2.70 -22.36
C ILE A 38 0.30 -2.62 -23.75
N TYR A 39 1.07 -1.58 -24.00
CA TYR A 39 1.89 -1.38 -25.18
C TYR A 39 3.35 -1.24 -24.75
N LEU A 40 4.25 -1.98 -25.40
CA LEU A 40 5.70 -1.90 -25.20
C LEU A 40 6.38 -1.57 -26.51
N LYS A 41 7.38 -0.69 -26.48
CA LYS A 41 8.18 -0.45 -27.68
C LYS A 41 9.00 -1.70 -28.04
N ALA A 42 9.09 -2.00 -29.34
CA ALA A 42 9.80 -3.16 -29.87
C ALA A 42 11.31 -3.11 -29.63
N ASP A 43 11.91 -1.92 -29.71
CA ASP A 43 13.35 -1.73 -29.54
C ASP A 43 13.83 -2.21 -28.17
N GLY A 44 14.67 -3.23 -28.14
CA GLY A 44 15.21 -3.77 -26.89
C GLY A 44 14.17 -4.43 -25.99
N VAL A 45 13.08 -4.98 -26.56
CA VAL A 45 11.95 -5.58 -25.81
C VAL A 45 12.38 -6.61 -24.75
N SER A 46 13.47 -7.36 -24.98
CA SER A 46 13.99 -8.32 -24.02
C SER A 46 14.47 -7.72 -22.69
N GLY A 47 14.82 -6.42 -22.68
CA GLY A 47 15.22 -5.67 -21.48
C GLY A 47 14.07 -4.94 -20.78
N ARG A 48 12.84 -5.04 -21.28
CA ARG A 48 11.69 -4.21 -20.84
C ARG A 48 10.84 -4.86 -19.76
N LEU A 49 11.40 -5.79 -19.00
CA LEU A 49 10.65 -6.48 -17.95
C LEU A 49 10.11 -5.49 -16.90
N GLY A 50 10.91 -4.48 -16.53
CA GLY A 50 10.48 -3.39 -15.64
C GLY A 50 9.30 -2.61 -16.22
N SER A 51 9.41 -2.13 -17.46
CA SER A 51 8.31 -1.42 -18.14
C SER A 51 7.04 -2.28 -18.20
N LEU A 52 7.16 -3.57 -18.51
CA LEU A 52 6.01 -4.47 -18.55
C LEU A 52 5.29 -4.57 -17.20
N TYR A 53 6.04 -4.71 -16.10
CA TYR A 53 5.44 -4.76 -14.76
C TYR A 53 4.93 -3.39 -14.29
N HIS A 54 5.58 -2.31 -14.69
CA HIS A 54 5.12 -0.94 -14.43
C HIS A 54 3.73 -0.72 -15.06
N GLU A 55 3.59 -0.99 -16.36
CA GLU A 55 2.29 -0.89 -17.04
C GLU A 55 1.24 -1.85 -16.46
N ALA A 56 1.65 -3.06 -16.04
CA ALA A 56 0.75 -3.98 -15.34
C ALA A 56 0.26 -3.41 -14.00
N GLY A 57 1.10 -2.64 -13.30
CA GLY A 57 0.73 -1.91 -12.09
C GLY A 57 -0.35 -0.86 -12.37
N HIS A 58 -0.26 -0.13 -13.48
CA HIS A 58 -1.33 0.79 -13.91
C HIS A 58 -2.64 0.06 -14.22
N CYS A 59 -2.58 -1.09 -14.91
CA CYS A 59 -3.79 -1.89 -15.15
C CYS A 59 -4.44 -2.33 -13.84
N LEU A 60 -3.66 -2.86 -12.91
CA LEU A 60 -4.14 -3.26 -11.59
C LEU A 60 -4.78 -2.10 -10.82
N ASP A 61 -4.12 -0.94 -10.82
CA ASP A 61 -4.60 0.25 -10.13
C ASP A 61 -5.87 0.83 -10.75
N PHE A 62 -6.03 0.73 -12.07
CA PHE A 62 -7.24 1.18 -12.75
C PHE A 62 -8.50 0.46 -12.25
N TYR A 63 -8.40 -0.83 -11.91
CA TYR A 63 -9.51 -1.59 -11.36
C TYR A 63 -9.66 -1.42 -9.84
N GLY A 64 -8.55 -1.39 -9.11
CA GLY A 64 -8.56 -1.42 -7.65
C GLY A 64 -8.53 -0.06 -6.95
N GLY A 65 -8.15 1.01 -7.66
CA GLY A 65 -8.00 2.36 -7.10
C GLY A 65 -6.99 2.45 -5.96
N TYR A 66 -6.03 1.53 -5.91
CA TYR A 66 -5.10 1.32 -4.80
C TYR A 66 -4.24 2.55 -4.52
N SER A 67 -3.75 3.21 -5.57
CA SER A 67 -2.92 4.41 -5.47
C SER A 67 -3.65 5.61 -4.83
N ASN A 68 -4.99 5.60 -4.85
CA ASN A 68 -5.82 6.68 -4.30
C ASN A 68 -6.34 6.38 -2.89
N THR A 69 -5.83 5.32 -2.25
CA THR A 69 -6.20 4.97 -0.88
C THR A 69 -5.36 5.74 0.15
N SER A 70 -5.95 6.06 1.30
CA SER A 70 -5.22 6.63 2.45
C SER A 70 -4.03 5.75 2.89
N VAL A 71 -4.15 4.44 2.76
CA VAL A 71 -3.07 3.48 3.05
C VAL A 71 -1.89 3.71 2.11
N TRP A 72 -2.14 3.77 0.80
CA TRP A 72 -1.08 4.05 -0.17
C TRP A 72 -0.49 5.45 0.00
N GLU A 73 -1.32 6.45 0.25
CA GLU A 73 -0.87 7.83 0.46
C GLU A 73 0.11 7.96 1.63
N GLY A 74 -0.13 7.23 2.72
CA GLY A 74 0.80 7.16 3.86
C GLY A 74 2.15 6.54 3.47
N ILE A 75 2.13 5.42 2.75
CA ILE A 75 3.33 4.73 2.26
C ILE A 75 4.09 5.58 1.25
N ARG A 76 3.37 6.21 0.32
CA ARG A 76 3.96 7.09 -0.69
C ARG A 76 4.64 8.28 -0.03
N ALA A 77 3.99 8.92 0.94
CA ALA A 77 4.57 10.05 1.66
C ALA A 77 5.86 9.66 2.40
N SER A 78 5.91 8.46 3.00
CA SER A 78 7.06 8.00 3.78
C SER A 78 8.20 7.46 2.92
N GLU A 79 7.91 6.69 1.87
CA GLU A 79 8.92 5.94 1.11
C GLU A 79 9.15 6.46 -0.32
N TRP A 80 8.23 7.23 -0.90
CA TRP A 80 8.27 7.63 -2.32
C TRP A 80 8.37 9.15 -2.56
N SER A 81 8.25 9.97 -1.51
CA SER A 81 8.22 11.45 -1.62
C SER A 81 9.48 12.07 -2.26
N GLY A 82 10.61 11.36 -2.28
CA GLY A 82 11.87 11.80 -2.89
C GLY A 82 12.21 11.19 -4.26
N GLU A 83 11.35 10.36 -4.86
CA GLU A 83 11.66 9.58 -6.07
C GLU A 83 11.39 10.33 -7.39
N GLY A 84 11.29 11.66 -7.36
CA GLY A 84 11.10 12.48 -8.56
C GLY A 84 9.79 12.19 -9.26
N TYR A 85 9.84 11.71 -10.52
CA TYR A 85 8.66 11.36 -11.31
C TYR A 85 7.75 10.34 -10.59
N TYR A 86 8.34 9.39 -9.86
CA TYR A 86 7.61 8.37 -9.10
C TYR A 86 7.10 8.86 -7.74
N SER A 87 7.08 10.18 -7.49
CA SER A 87 6.43 10.75 -6.31
C SER A 87 4.92 10.95 -6.47
N ALA A 88 4.40 10.91 -7.72
CA ALA A 88 2.98 10.89 -7.99
C ALA A 88 2.35 9.56 -7.55
N SER A 89 1.10 9.56 -7.04
CA SER A 89 0.49 8.37 -6.42
C SER A 89 0.35 7.18 -7.36
N ASN A 90 -0.10 7.42 -8.58
CA ASN A 90 -0.31 6.39 -9.60
C ASN A 90 1.03 5.84 -10.14
N GLU A 91 2.02 6.71 -10.35
CA GLU A 91 3.36 6.33 -10.83
C GLU A 91 4.15 5.59 -9.74
N SER A 92 4.03 6.01 -8.48
CA SER A 92 4.68 5.34 -7.35
C SER A 92 4.14 3.92 -7.19
N PHE A 93 2.83 3.73 -7.37
CA PHE A 93 2.21 2.41 -7.27
C PHE A 93 2.63 1.49 -8.42
N ALA A 94 2.59 1.99 -9.65
CA ALA A 94 3.04 1.24 -10.83
C ALA A 94 4.53 0.85 -10.70
N GLU A 95 5.37 1.78 -10.26
CA GLU A 95 6.78 1.53 -10.06
C GLU A 95 7.04 0.57 -8.88
N ALA A 96 6.22 0.61 -7.84
CA ALA A 96 6.31 -0.35 -6.74
C ALA A 96 6.06 -1.79 -7.22
N ILE A 97 5.04 -2.01 -8.05
CA ILE A 97 4.76 -3.32 -8.67
C ILE A 97 5.94 -3.75 -9.56
N SER A 98 6.49 -2.83 -10.35
CA SER A 98 7.69 -3.07 -11.17
C SER A 98 8.85 -3.59 -10.32
N ARG A 99 9.29 -2.79 -9.33
CA ARG A 99 10.44 -3.12 -8.48
C ARG A 99 10.21 -4.34 -7.58
N TYR A 100 8.96 -4.62 -7.20
CA TYR A 100 8.61 -5.84 -6.47
C TYR A 100 8.91 -7.10 -7.29
N PHE A 101 8.52 -7.13 -8.57
CA PHE A 101 8.70 -8.31 -9.42
C PHE A 101 10.03 -8.38 -10.16
N THR A 102 10.71 -7.25 -10.38
CA THR A 102 12.04 -7.22 -11.02
C THR A 102 13.19 -7.14 -10.02
N GLY A 103 12.90 -6.95 -8.73
CA GLY A 103 13.88 -6.69 -7.69
C GLY A 103 14.26 -5.21 -7.59
N GLY A 104 14.92 -4.87 -6.47
CA GLY A 104 15.36 -3.50 -6.18
C GLY A 104 14.33 -2.60 -5.50
N LEU A 105 13.28 -3.16 -4.89
CA LEU A 105 12.26 -2.37 -4.20
C LEU A 105 12.82 -1.55 -3.02
N GLY A 106 13.54 -2.20 -2.10
CA GLY A 106 14.24 -1.52 -0.99
C GLY A 106 13.34 -0.66 -0.07
N LYS A 107 12.04 -0.92 -0.03
CA LYS A 107 11.00 -0.13 0.67
C LYS A 107 10.09 -1.07 1.45
N GLU A 108 10.23 -1.10 2.77
CA GLU A 108 9.65 -2.14 3.64
C GLU A 108 8.12 -2.03 3.75
N GLN A 109 7.57 -0.82 3.88
CA GLN A 109 6.12 -0.61 3.97
C GLN A 109 5.45 -0.95 2.64
N THR A 110 6.07 -0.55 1.53
CA THR A 110 5.63 -0.89 0.19
C THR A 110 5.64 -2.41 -0.05
N GLN A 111 6.70 -3.10 0.37
CA GLN A 111 6.80 -4.56 0.27
C GLN A 111 5.62 -5.23 1.00
N LYS A 112 5.38 -4.86 2.26
CA LYS A 112 4.27 -5.40 3.07
C LYS A 112 2.91 -5.12 2.45
N ALA A 113 2.72 -3.94 1.86
CA ALA A 113 1.47 -3.56 1.21
C ALA A 113 1.18 -4.40 -0.03
N ILE A 114 2.19 -4.61 -0.89
CA ILE A 114 2.04 -5.45 -2.08
C ILE A 114 1.86 -6.92 -1.69
N ASP A 115 2.59 -7.41 -0.69
CA ASP A 115 2.39 -8.75 -0.14
C ASP A 115 0.95 -8.95 0.35
N SER A 116 0.41 -7.97 1.08
CA SER A 116 -0.98 -8.02 1.53
C SER A 116 -1.96 -7.99 0.36
N LEU A 117 -1.69 -7.16 -0.64
CA LEU A 117 -2.55 -7.03 -1.81
C LEU A 117 -2.62 -8.34 -2.61
N ILE A 118 -1.48 -9.00 -2.81
CA ILE A 118 -1.41 -10.30 -3.50
C ILE A 118 -2.18 -11.38 -2.72
N ASN A 119 -2.07 -11.39 -1.40
CA ASN A 119 -2.67 -12.43 -0.56
C ASN A 119 -4.15 -12.20 -0.24
N THR A 120 -4.59 -10.95 -0.17
CA THR A 120 -5.91 -10.58 0.39
C THR A 120 -6.75 -9.69 -0.53
N GLY A 121 -6.16 -9.14 -1.60
CA GLY A 121 -6.82 -8.14 -2.44
C GLY A 121 -6.86 -6.73 -1.84
N SER A 122 -6.04 -6.42 -0.83
CA SER A 122 -5.98 -5.10 -0.18
C SER A 122 -4.55 -4.67 0.20
N LEU A 123 -4.22 -3.38 0.07
CA LEU A 123 -2.87 -2.79 0.32
C LEU A 123 -2.42 -2.73 1.78
N GLY A 124 -3.30 -3.06 2.72
CA GLY A 124 -2.96 -3.33 4.10
C GLY A 124 -3.52 -4.69 4.44
N SER A 125 -3.22 -5.19 5.64
CA SER A 125 -4.03 -6.27 6.21
C SER A 125 -5.49 -5.88 5.93
N GLY A 126 -6.31 -6.74 5.35
CA GLY A 126 -7.75 -6.46 5.20
C GLY A 126 -8.47 -6.38 6.56
N ASP A 127 -7.85 -5.77 7.57
CA ASP A 127 -8.26 -5.62 8.95
C ASP A 127 -9.04 -4.31 9.19
N GLY A 128 -9.07 -3.41 8.19
CA GLY A 128 -9.82 -2.15 8.27
C GLY A 128 -9.08 -1.00 8.95
N PHE A 129 -7.74 -1.03 9.07
CA PHE A 129 -6.94 0.02 9.70
C PHE A 129 -6.08 0.81 8.69
N ASN A 130 -6.20 2.14 8.73
CA ASN A 130 -5.28 3.07 8.08
C ASN A 130 -3.98 3.17 8.87
N SER A 131 -2.82 3.09 8.20
CA SER A 131 -1.53 3.21 8.87
C SER A 131 -1.38 4.55 9.59
N VAL A 132 -0.98 4.51 10.85
CA VAL A 132 -0.54 5.69 11.62
C VAL A 132 0.76 5.35 12.33
N SER A 133 1.53 6.38 12.70
CA SER A 133 2.73 6.22 13.53
C SER A 133 2.65 7.28 14.62
N THR A 134 2.02 6.94 15.74
CA THR A 134 1.82 7.89 16.83
C THR A 134 1.96 7.21 18.19
N THR A 135 2.34 8.00 19.19
CA THR A 135 2.47 7.55 20.58
C THR A 135 1.17 7.84 21.31
N LEU A 136 0.58 6.79 21.90
CA LEU A 136 -0.64 6.88 22.69
C LEU A 136 -0.31 6.82 24.19
N TYR A 137 -1.04 7.63 24.95
CA TYR A 137 -0.98 7.68 26.42
C TYR A 137 -2.33 7.27 27.01
N ALA A 138 -2.32 6.73 28.24
CA ALA A 138 -3.55 6.35 28.92
C ALA A 138 -4.36 7.60 29.30
N LYS A 139 -5.59 7.75 28.79
CA LYS A 139 -6.50 8.83 29.19
C LYS A 139 -7.04 8.62 30.60
N TYR A 140 -7.15 7.35 31.01
CA TYR A 140 -7.58 6.91 32.34
C TYR A 140 -6.44 6.16 33.03
N LYS A 141 -6.76 5.22 33.94
CA LYS A 141 -5.75 4.47 34.72
C LYS A 141 -4.89 3.53 33.88
N ALA A 142 -5.43 3.00 32.77
CA ALA A 142 -4.71 2.09 31.89
C ALA A 142 -5.34 2.07 30.50
N ILE A 143 -4.52 1.74 29.50
CA ILE A 143 -4.94 1.33 28.16
C ILE A 143 -5.16 -0.18 28.20
N TRP A 144 -6.33 -0.65 27.76
CA TRP A 144 -6.60 -2.07 27.62
C TRP A 144 -6.26 -2.52 26.20
N ILE A 145 -5.55 -3.65 26.11
CA ILE A 145 -5.09 -4.21 24.85
C ILE A 145 -5.84 -5.50 24.57
N TYR A 146 -6.40 -5.60 23.37
CA TYR A 146 -7.23 -6.70 22.90
C TYR A 146 -6.58 -7.43 21.72
N ASP A 147 -6.98 -8.67 21.49
CA ASP A 147 -6.59 -9.48 20.33
C ASP A 147 -7.35 -9.14 19.03
N GLY A 148 -8.41 -8.32 19.14
CA GLY A 148 -9.20 -7.86 18.00
C GLY A 148 -9.96 -6.55 18.28
N PRO A 149 -10.40 -5.84 17.24
CA PRO A 149 -11.11 -4.57 17.35
C PRO A 149 -12.63 -4.75 17.45
N ASN A 150 -13.08 -5.44 18.50
CA ASN A 150 -14.50 -5.71 18.71
C ASN A 150 -14.86 -5.66 20.20
N ASP A 151 -15.83 -4.83 20.56
CA ASP A 151 -16.25 -4.63 21.96
C ASP A 151 -16.83 -5.89 22.64
N PHE A 152 -17.37 -6.85 21.88
CA PHE A 152 -18.11 -8.00 22.42
C PHE A 152 -17.34 -9.31 22.38
N TYR A 153 -16.47 -9.49 21.38
CA TYR A 153 -15.83 -10.79 21.10
C TYR A 153 -14.32 -10.79 21.30
N ALA A 154 -13.69 -9.62 21.50
CA ALA A 154 -12.25 -9.55 21.66
C ALA A 154 -11.82 -9.94 23.08
N THR A 155 -10.74 -10.72 23.17
CA THR A 155 -10.11 -11.10 24.42
C THR A 155 -9.08 -10.06 24.82
N GLN A 156 -9.11 -9.63 26.08
CA GLN A 156 -8.07 -8.77 26.61
C GLN A 156 -6.76 -9.56 26.76
N ILE A 157 -5.71 -9.10 26.09
CA ILE A 157 -4.37 -9.72 26.09
C ILE A 157 -3.36 -8.94 26.94
N GLY A 158 -3.73 -7.74 27.39
CA GLY A 158 -2.83 -6.94 28.22
C GLY A 158 -3.38 -5.60 28.68
N THR A 159 -2.51 -4.88 29.41
CA THR A 159 -2.76 -3.51 29.86
C THR A 159 -1.47 -2.70 29.85
N VAL A 160 -1.56 -1.44 29.44
CA VAL A 160 -0.50 -0.43 29.61
C VAL A 160 -0.95 0.55 30.69
N GLN A 161 -0.18 0.67 31.77
CA GLN A 161 -0.54 1.50 32.91
C GLN A 161 -0.30 3.00 32.62
N ILE A 162 -1.03 3.87 33.32
CA ILE A 162 -0.79 5.32 33.28
C ILE A 162 0.68 5.65 33.56
N GLY A 163 1.22 6.63 32.84
CA GLY A 163 2.64 6.98 32.86
C GLY A 163 3.52 6.16 31.91
N SER A 164 2.97 5.13 31.25
CA SER A 164 3.60 4.45 30.11
C SER A 164 2.91 4.85 28.80
N SER A 165 3.58 4.59 27.68
CA SER A 165 3.07 4.86 26.34
C SER A 165 3.08 3.61 25.47
N ILE A 166 2.30 3.62 24.38
CA ILE A 166 2.30 2.56 23.38
C ILE A 166 2.30 3.16 21.97
N GLU A 167 2.98 2.49 21.04
CA GLU A 167 3.00 2.89 19.63
C GLU A 167 1.75 2.38 18.91
N ALA A 168 0.99 3.29 18.33
CA ALA A 168 -0.07 2.97 17.38
C ALA A 168 0.50 2.88 15.96
N THR A 169 0.14 1.78 15.31
CA THR A 169 0.53 1.43 13.94
C THR A 169 -0.64 1.54 12.95
N GLY A 170 -1.87 1.68 13.45
CA GLY A 170 -3.05 1.91 12.62
C GLY A 170 -4.24 2.52 13.36
N LEU A 171 -5.15 3.13 12.62
CA LEU A 171 -6.44 3.68 13.08
C LEU A 171 -7.53 3.24 12.11
N ASN A 172 -8.60 2.63 12.63
CA ASN A 172 -9.68 2.13 11.78
C ASN A 172 -10.51 3.26 11.13
N ALA A 173 -11.30 2.90 10.10
CA ALA A 173 -12.00 3.87 9.28
C ALA A 173 -13.02 4.77 10.03
N ASP A 174 -13.60 4.28 11.13
CA ASP A 174 -14.54 5.04 11.96
C ASP A 174 -13.86 5.70 13.19
N ASN A 175 -12.53 5.62 13.29
CA ASN A 175 -11.70 6.18 14.35
C ASN A 175 -12.04 5.70 15.76
N THR A 176 -12.59 4.50 15.91
CA THR A 176 -12.95 3.92 17.21
C THR A 176 -11.87 3.02 17.80
N TRP A 177 -10.95 2.51 16.97
CA TRP A 177 -9.90 1.58 17.37
C TRP A 177 -8.53 1.98 16.81
N TYR A 178 -7.51 1.86 17.66
CA TYR A 178 -6.12 1.85 17.27
C TYR A 178 -5.60 0.42 17.20
N LYS A 179 -4.84 0.12 16.15
CA LYS A 179 -3.91 -1.01 16.07
C LYS A 179 -2.58 -0.58 16.68
N VAL A 180 -2.01 -1.40 17.54
CA VAL A 180 -0.83 -1.05 18.34
C VAL A 180 0.22 -2.16 18.29
N ASN A 181 1.48 -1.76 18.48
CA ASN A 181 2.58 -2.68 18.73
C ASN A 181 2.71 -2.94 20.23
N TYR A 182 2.21 -4.09 20.69
CA TYR A 182 2.27 -4.50 22.09
C TYR A 182 3.33 -5.58 22.27
N ASN A 183 4.52 -5.19 22.74
CA ASN A 183 5.66 -6.09 22.98
C ASN A 183 6.06 -6.94 21.76
N GLY A 184 5.98 -6.38 20.55
CA GLY A 184 6.28 -7.09 19.30
C GLY A 184 5.13 -7.93 18.74
N GLN A 185 3.97 -7.95 19.41
CA GLN A 185 2.73 -8.55 18.93
C GLN A 185 1.73 -7.46 18.54
N VAL A 186 0.88 -7.76 17.55
CA VAL A 186 -0.27 -6.92 17.19
C VAL A 186 -1.31 -6.95 18.32
N GLY A 187 -1.71 -5.77 18.79
CA GLY A 187 -2.86 -5.59 19.66
C GLY A 187 -3.78 -4.48 19.17
N TYR A 188 -4.92 -4.34 19.82
CA TYR A 188 -5.91 -3.31 19.52
C TYR A 188 -6.36 -2.60 20.80
N THR A 189 -6.61 -1.30 20.73
CA THR A 189 -7.16 -0.54 21.85
C THR A 189 -8.20 0.48 21.38
N ARG A 190 -9.15 0.81 22.24
CA ARG A 190 -10.19 1.79 21.90
C ARG A 190 -9.62 3.20 21.90
N ALA A 191 -10.04 4.00 20.93
CA ALA A 191 -9.61 5.38 20.78
C ALA A 191 -10.07 6.29 21.93
N ASP A 192 -11.18 5.99 22.59
CA ASP A 192 -11.69 6.78 23.73
C ASP A 192 -10.96 6.54 25.05
N MET A 193 -10.11 5.50 25.12
CA MET A 193 -9.29 5.14 26.29
C MET A 193 -7.90 5.78 26.28
N VAL A 194 -7.54 6.45 25.18
CA VAL A 194 -6.20 6.98 24.92
C VAL A 194 -6.21 8.49 24.68
N SER A 195 -5.02 9.08 24.79
CA SER A 195 -4.72 10.48 24.49
C SER A 195 -3.46 10.54 23.61
N LEU A 196 -3.37 11.56 22.76
CA LEU A 196 -2.14 11.88 21.99
C LEU A 196 -1.14 12.69 22.82
N GLU A 197 -1.59 13.22 23.96
CA GLU A 197 -0.78 13.96 24.91
C GLU A 197 -0.71 13.20 26.25
N PRO A 198 0.42 13.29 26.98
CA PRO A 198 0.60 12.63 28.28
C PRO A 198 -0.41 13.03 29.37
#